data_AF-A0A2X3FGA2-F1
#
_entry.id   AF-A0A2X3FGA2-F1
#
_cell.length_a   1.000
_cell.length_b   1.000
_cell.length_c   1.000
_cell.angle_alpha   90.00
_cell.angle_beta   90.00
_cell.angle_gamma   90.00
#
_symmetry.space_group_name_H-M   'P 1'
#
loop_
_entity.id
_entity.type
_entity.pdbx_description
1 polymer ?
#
loop_
_entity_poly.entity_id
_entity_poly.type
_entity_poly.pdbx_seq_one_letter_code
_entity_poly.pdbx_strand_id
1 'polypeptide(L)'
;MKCGVAGLKDNIKLGAGGIREIEFIVQVFQLIRGGREPALQQRALLPTLAAIDELHLLPEGDATLLRAAYLFLRRLENLLQSINDEQTQTLPQDELNRARLAWGCIPMTGRR
;
A
#
# COMPACT_ATOMS: atom_id res chain seq x y z
N MET A 1 -16.13 -7.60 -20.55
CA MET A 1 -14.69 -7.30 -20.37
C MET A 1 -14.18 -8.09 -19.17
N LYS A 2 -13.41 -9.15 -19.37
CA LYS A 2 -12.67 -9.83 -18.29
C LYS A 2 -11.31 -9.15 -18.20
N CYS A 3 -11.15 -8.20 -17.26
CA CYS A 3 -9.85 -7.61 -16.97
C CYS A 3 -9.02 -8.68 -16.22
N GLY A 4 -7.95 -9.16 -16.84
CA GLY A 4 -7.17 -10.30 -16.36
C GLY A 4 -6.31 -9.96 -15.15
N VAL A 5 -6.75 -10.38 -13.96
CA VAL A 5 -5.96 -10.34 -12.70
C VAL A 5 -5.12 -11.62 -12.53
N ALA A 6 -5.25 -12.60 -13.43
CA ALA A 6 -4.69 -13.95 -13.26
C ALA A 6 -3.15 -14.02 -13.29
N GLY A 7 -2.44 -12.95 -13.70
CA GLY A 7 -0.98 -12.97 -13.88
C GLY A 7 -0.14 -12.34 -12.75
N LEU A 8 -0.75 -11.67 -11.77
CA LEU A 8 -0.03 -10.80 -10.81
C LEU A 8 -0.30 -11.14 -9.34
N LYS A 9 -0.80 -12.36 -9.05
CA LYS A 9 -1.23 -12.78 -7.71
C LYS A 9 -0.17 -12.54 -6.61
N ASP A 10 1.10 -12.68 -6.95
CA ASP A 10 2.22 -12.52 -6.02
C ASP A 10 2.94 -11.17 -6.14
N ASN A 11 2.41 -10.22 -6.94
CA ASN A 11 3.00 -8.89 -7.09
C ASN A 11 2.34 -7.89 -6.13
N ILE A 12 3.09 -7.43 -5.13
CA ILE A 12 2.57 -6.58 -4.05
C ILE A 12 2.20 -5.16 -4.50
N LYS A 13 2.66 -4.74 -5.68
CA LYS A 13 2.41 -3.41 -6.22
C LYS A 13 1.28 -3.39 -7.25
N LEU A 14 1.28 -4.35 -8.17
CA LEU A 14 0.39 -4.42 -9.32
C LEU A 14 -0.73 -5.45 -9.19
N GLY A 15 -0.63 -6.38 -8.23
CA GLY A 15 -1.71 -7.30 -7.90
C GLY A 15 -2.92 -6.58 -7.30
N ALA A 16 -4.09 -7.24 -7.32
CA ALA A 16 -5.30 -6.70 -6.70
C ALA A 16 -5.09 -6.43 -5.20
N GLY A 17 -5.55 -5.27 -4.73
CA GLY A 17 -5.29 -4.77 -3.38
C GLY A 17 -3.85 -4.30 -3.13
N GLY A 18 -3.02 -4.22 -4.18
CA GLY A 18 -1.62 -3.81 -4.08
C GLY A 18 -1.42 -2.31 -3.90
N ILE A 19 -0.16 -1.91 -3.74
CA ILE A 19 0.24 -0.52 -3.48
C ILE A 19 -0.34 0.45 -4.52
N ARG A 20 -0.34 0.07 -5.81
CA ARG A 20 -0.80 0.94 -6.88
C ARG A 20 -2.29 1.25 -6.81
N GLU A 21 -3.11 0.32 -6.34
CA GLU A 21 -4.54 0.57 -6.17
C GLU A 21 -4.79 1.59 -5.05
N ILE A 22 -4.05 1.51 -3.95
CA ILE A 22 -4.15 2.48 -2.85
C ILE A 22 -3.69 3.87 -3.33
N GLU A 23 -2.57 3.94 -4.06
CA GLU A 23 -2.09 5.19 -4.67
C GLU A 23 -3.14 5.79 -5.60
N PHE A 24 -3.77 4.96 -6.42
CA PHE A 24 -4.80 5.39 -7.36
C PHE A 24 -6.03 5.94 -6.65
N ILE A 25 -6.54 5.25 -5.61
CA ILE A 25 -7.67 5.73 -4.80
C ILE A 25 -7.40 7.14 -4.27
N VAL A 26 -6.24 7.34 -3.64
CA VAL A 26 -5.86 8.64 -3.07
C VAL A 26 -5.76 9.71 -4.17
N GLN A 27 -5.09 9.40 -5.28
CA GLN A 27 -4.91 10.33 -6.41
C GLN A 27 -6.24 10.73 -7.06
N VAL A 28 -7.23 9.83 -7.13
CA VAL A 28 -8.57 10.15 -7.65
C VAL A 28 -9.23 11.24 -6.82
N PHE A 29 -9.13 11.21 -5.49
CA PHE A 29 -9.63 12.29 -4.65
C PHE A 29 -8.90 13.62 -4.89
N GLN A 30 -7.58 13.58 -5.09
CA GLN A 30 -6.81 14.79 -5.43
C GLN A 30 -7.29 15.40 -6.76
N LEU A 31 -7.56 14.57 -7.77
CA LEU A 31 -8.04 15.03 -9.07
C LEU A 31 -9.45 15.62 -9.01
N ILE A 32 -10.36 15.00 -8.25
CA ILE A 32 -11.77 15.44 -8.18
C ILE A 32 -11.93 16.66 -7.27
N ARG A 33 -11.23 16.71 -6.14
CA ARG A 33 -11.46 17.68 -5.06
C ARG A 33 -10.30 18.63 -4.82
N GLY A 34 -9.08 18.31 -5.26
CA GLY A 34 -7.87 19.08 -4.97
C GLY A 34 -7.88 20.53 -5.48
N GLY A 35 -8.67 20.83 -6.51
CA GLY A 35 -8.86 22.22 -6.96
C GLY A 35 -9.61 23.12 -5.95
N ARG A 36 -10.44 22.52 -5.08
CA ARG A 36 -11.24 23.23 -4.06
C ARG A 36 -10.74 23.00 -2.64
N GLU A 37 -10.05 21.89 -2.41
CA GLU A 37 -9.52 21.48 -1.10
C GLU A 37 -7.99 21.52 -1.14
N PRO A 38 -7.34 22.62 -0.71
CA PRO A 38 -5.87 22.73 -0.71
C PRO A 38 -5.18 21.62 0.10
N ALA A 39 -5.85 21.09 1.13
CA ALA A 39 -5.37 19.97 1.93
C ALA A 39 -5.16 18.69 1.10
N LEU A 40 -5.83 18.54 -0.05
CA LEU A 40 -5.68 17.40 -0.97
C LEU A 40 -4.59 17.61 -2.02
N GLN A 41 -3.85 18.73 -2.02
CA GLN A 41 -2.77 18.99 -2.98
C GLN A 41 -1.40 18.47 -2.51
N GLN A 42 -1.37 17.70 -1.41
CA GLN A 42 -0.14 17.12 -0.87
C GLN A 42 0.46 16.10 -1.85
N ARG A 43 1.79 16.07 -1.97
CA ARG A 43 2.47 15.07 -2.82
C ARG A 43 2.54 13.69 -2.17
N ALA A 44 2.61 13.65 -0.84
CA ALA A 44 2.76 12.41 -0.09
C ALA A 44 1.41 11.74 0.18
N LEU A 45 1.35 10.41 0.01
CA LEU A 45 0.11 9.65 0.12
C LEU A 45 -0.52 9.73 1.53
N LEU A 46 0.27 9.55 2.59
CA LEU A 46 -0.27 9.47 3.96
C LEU A 46 -0.91 10.79 4.43
N PRO A 47 -0.29 11.98 4.24
CA PRO A 47 -0.95 13.25 4.51
C PRO A 47 -2.22 13.46 3.67
N THR A 48 -2.20 13.11 2.37
CA THR A 48 -3.41 13.20 1.54
C THR A 48 -4.52 12.29 2.06
N LEU A 49 -4.19 11.06 2.46
CA LEU A 49 -5.16 10.11 3.00
C LEU A 49 -5.75 10.59 4.34
N ALA A 50 -4.95 11.24 5.19
CA ALA A 50 -5.45 11.89 6.41
C ALA A 50 -6.43 13.03 6.09
N ALA A 51 -6.11 13.87 5.11
CA ALA A 51 -7.03 14.93 4.67
C ALA A 51 -8.33 14.37 4.05
N ILE A 52 -8.27 13.25 3.33
CA ILE A 52 -9.45 12.54 2.81
C ILE A 52 -10.37 12.09 3.97
N ASP A 53 -9.79 11.59 5.06
CA ASP A 53 -10.51 11.16 6.27
C ASP A 53 -11.16 12.33 7.00
N GLU A 54 -10.40 13.41 7.23
CA GLU A 54 -10.87 14.64 7.89
C GLU A 54 -12.02 15.32 7.12
N LEU A 55 -12.01 15.20 5.79
CA LEU A 55 -13.08 15.72 4.91
C LEU A 55 -14.26 14.75 4.74
N HIS A 56 -14.23 13.58 5.41
CA HIS A 56 -15.24 12.52 5.31
C HIS A 56 -15.55 12.10 3.87
N LEU A 57 -14.52 12.02 3.03
CA LEU A 57 -14.64 11.67 1.61
C LEU A 57 -14.66 10.15 1.37
N LEU A 58 -14.41 9.37 2.42
CA LEU A 58 -14.53 7.92 2.45
C LEU A 58 -15.50 7.49 3.57
N PRO A 59 -16.07 6.28 3.48
CA PRO A 59 -16.78 5.67 4.60
C PRO A 59 -15.91 5.63 5.87
N GLU A 60 -16.57 5.71 7.02
CA GLU A 60 -15.90 5.68 8.31
C GLU A 60 -15.03 4.40 8.45
N GLY A 61 -13.76 4.58 8.83
CA GLY A 61 -12.81 3.49 9.02
C GLY A 61 -12.01 3.09 7.77
N ASP A 62 -12.48 3.40 6.56
CA ASP A 62 -11.80 3.00 5.32
C ASP A 62 -10.43 3.68 5.18
N ALA A 63 -10.30 4.95 5.55
CA ALA A 63 -9.01 5.64 5.53
C ALA A 63 -8.00 5.00 6.50
N THR A 64 -8.47 4.54 7.66
CA THR A 64 -7.64 3.81 8.63
C THR A 64 -7.18 2.45 8.07
N LEU A 65 -8.09 1.71 7.42
CA LEU A 65 -7.76 0.44 6.76
C LEU A 65 -6.73 0.64 5.63
N LEU A 66 -6.96 1.62 4.75
CA LEU A 66 -6.03 1.96 3.65
C LEU A 66 -4.65 2.36 4.18
N ARG A 67 -4.60 3.16 5.26
CA ARG A 67 -3.34 3.54 5.91
C ARG A 67 -2.59 2.32 6.42
N ALA A 68 -3.27 1.42 7.13
CA ALA A 68 -2.66 0.21 7.67
C ALA A 68 -2.15 -0.71 6.56
N ALA A 69 -2.95 -0.92 5.51
CA ALA A 69 -2.59 -1.71 4.34
C ALA A 69 -1.37 -1.11 3.61
N TYR A 70 -1.36 0.20 3.36
CA TYR A 70 -0.25 0.88 2.70
C TYR A 70 1.05 0.75 3.48
N LEU A 71 1.02 1.00 4.79
CA LEU A 71 2.19 0.88 5.65
C LEU A 71 2.72 -0.57 5.70
N PHE A 72 1.82 -1.54 5.77
CA PHE A 72 2.19 -2.95 5.72
C PHE A 72 2.87 -3.31 4.39
N LEU A 73 2.24 -2.97 3.26
CA LEU A 73 2.75 -3.28 1.92
C LEU A 73 4.09 -2.59 1.64
N ARG A 74 4.25 -1.32 2.05
CA ARG A 74 5.52 -0.60 1.91
C ARG A 74 6.63 -1.20 2.77
N ARG A 75 6.32 -1.65 3.99
CA ARG A 75 7.29 -2.38 4.83
C ARG A 75 7.69 -3.70 4.17
N LEU A 76 6.71 -4.46 3.67
CA LEU A 76 6.94 -5.72 2.97
C LEU A 76 7.81 -5.52 1.72
N GLU A 77 7.51 -4.51 0.90
CA GLU A 77 8.28 -4.15 -0.30
C GLU A 77 9.72 -3.78 0.05
N ASN A 78 9.92 -2.89 1.03
CA ASN A 78 11.25 -2.47 1.43
C ASN A 78 12.07 -3.64 1.99
N LEU A 79 11.46 -4.51 2.80
CA LEU A 79 12.13 -5.70 3.32
C LEU A 79 12.51 -6.66 2.19
N LEU A 80 11.60 -6.93 1.27
CA LEU A 80 11.83 -7.76 0.10
C LEU A 80 13.02 -7.24 -0.72
N GLN A 81 13.04 -5.95 -1.03
CA GLN A 81 14.12 -5.33 -1.81
C GLN A 81 15.46 -5.38 -1.05
N SER A 82 15.44 -5.27 0.29
CA SER A 82 16.66 -5.30 1.10
C SER A 82 17.34 -6.68 1.21
N ILE A 83 16.65 -7.78 0.88
CA ILE A 83 17.23 -9.14 0.99
C ILE A 83 18.42 -9.31 0.02
N ASN A 84 18.27 -8.83 -1.20
CA ASN A 84 19.28 -8.95 -2.27
C ASN A 84 19.73 -7.59 -2.84
N ASP A 85 19.27 -6.47 -2.26
CA ASP A 85 19.42 -5.12 -2.82
C ASP A 85 18.89 -5.01 -4.27
N GLU A 86 17.74 -5.64 -4.51
CA GLU A 86 17.12 -5.76 -5.82
C GLU A 86 15.77 -5.06 -5.85
N GLN A 87 15.47 -4.35 -6.94
CA GLN A 87 14.21 -3.63 -7.11
C GLN A 87 13.06 -4.56 -7.56
N THR A 88 12.73 -5.56 -6.73
CA THR A 88 11.64 -6.53 -6.96
C THR A 88 10.34 -6.12 -6.25
N GLN A 89 9.21 -6.56 -6.81
CA GLN A 89 7.85 -6.42 -6.27
C GLN A 89 7.10 -7.76 -6.25
N THR A 90 7.76 -8.85 -6.63
CA THR A 90 7.16 -10.19 -6.67
C THR A 90 7.61 -10.95 -5.43
N LEU A 91 6.68 -11.55 -4.71
CA LEU A 91 6.99 -12.35 -3.52
C LEU A 91 7.91 -13.53 -3.87
N PRO A 92 8.85 -13.87 -2.96
CA PRO A 92 9.76 -14.98 -3.17
C PRO A 92 9.02 -16.31 -3.11
N GLN A 93 9.47 -17.27 -3.91
CA GLN A 93 8.91 -18.62 -3.92
C GLN A 93 9.68 -19.57 -3.00
N ASP A 94 10.93 -19.24 -2.66
CA ASP A 94 11.75 -20.04 -1.76
C ASP A 94 11.32 -19.89 -0.29
N GLU A 95 11.47 -20.98 0.48
CA GLU A 95 11.04 -21.03 1.88
C GLU A 95 11.81 -20.06 2.77
N LEU A 96 13.11 -19.89 2.53
CA LEU A 96 13.98 -19.07 3.37
C LEU A 96 13.58 -17.59 3.32
N ASN A 97 13.40 -17.03 2.12
CA ASN A 97 13.01 -15.63 1.98
C ASN A 97 11.57 -15.39 2.42
N ARG A 98 10.65 -16.35 2.22
CA ARG A 98 9.29 -16.27 2.81
C ARG A 98 9.34 -16.22 4.33
N ALA A 99 10.17 -17.04 4.98
CA ALA A 99 10.35 -17.02 6.43
C ALA A 99 10.96 -15.70 6.93
N ARG A 100 11.96 -15.16 6.21
CA ARG A 100 12.56 -13.83 6.49
C ARG A 100 11.51 -12.72 6.44
N LEU A 101 10.69 -12.69 5.39
CA LEU A 101 9.61 -11.70 5.25
C LEU A 101 8.57 -11.84 6.35
N ALA A 102 8.11 -13.07 6.63
CA ALA A 102 7.15 -13.33 7.70
C ALA A 102 7.66 -12.78 9.04
N TRP A 103 8.89 -13.11 9.44
CA TRP A 103 9.52 -12.60 10.66
C TRP A 103 9.73 -11.08 10.64
N GLY A 104 10.13 -10.54 9.49
CA GLY A 104 10.37 -9.12 9.28
C GLY A 104 9.10 -8.28 9.36
N CYS A 105 7.94 -8.82 8.97
CA CYS A 105 6.66 -8.13 8.92
C CYS A 105 5.83 -8.22 10.21
N ILE A 106 6.21 -9.07 11.18
CA ILE A 106 5.53 -9.13 12.48
C ILE A 106 5.52 -7.73 13.14
N PRO A 107 4.37 -7.26 13.66
CA PRO A 107 4.28 -6.02 14.42
C PRO A 107 5.27 -6.04 15.59
N MET A 108 5.98 -4.93 15.83
CA MET A 108 7.02 -4.89 16.87
C MET A 108 6.48 -5.17 18.29
N THR A 109 5.17 -5.11 18.50
CA THR A 109 4.49 -5.50 19.73
C THR A 109 4.51 -7.01 20.02
N GLY A 110 4.93 -7.85 19.07
CA GLY A 110 4.94 -9.32 19.18
C GLY A 110 6.32 -9.99 19.16
N ARG A 111 7.43 -9.24 19.17
CA ARG A 111 8.79 -9.83 19.23
C ARG A 111 9.18 -10.11 20.69
N ARG A 112 8.84 -11.29 21.18
CA ARG A 112 9.50 -11.91 22.34
C ARG A 112 10.34 -13.08 21.87
#